data_AF-A0A542AJ31-F1
#
_entry.id   AF-A0A542AJ31-F1
#
_cell.length_a   1.000
_cell.length_b   1.000
_cell.length_c   1.000
_cell.angle_alpha   90.00
_cell.angle_beta   90.00
_cell.angle_gamma   90.00
#
_symmetry.space_group_name_H-M   'P 1'
#
loop_
_entity.id
_entity.type
_entity.pdbx_description
1 polymer ?
#
loop_
_entity_poly.entity_id
_entity_poly.type
_entity_poly.pdbx_seq_one_letter_code
_entity_poly.pdbx_strand_id
1 'polypeptide(L)' 'MIKLDVFNMKNFLQTVNECSGAINLLHPDGRKENINKQYGVQNELLQKHRENKGFLRISLDIPAYRDYMRLVYFTIGDS' A
#
# COMPACT_ATOMS: atom_id res chain seq x y z
N MET A 1 -10.40 -6.33 -2.76
CA MET A 1 -10.10 -5.48 -1.58
C MET A 1 -9.31 -6.29 -0.57
N ILE A 2 -8.21 -5.76 -0.06
CA ILE A 2 -7.44 -6.34 1.04
C ILE A 2 -7.10 -5.26 2.06
N LYS A 3 -7.05 -5.61 3.36
CA LYS A 3 -6.64 -4.71 4.44
C LYS A 3 -5.29 -5.15 4.96
N LEU A 4 -4.34 -4.22 5.01
CA LEU A 4 -2.97 -4.48 5.42
C LEU A 4 -2.61 -3.61 6.62
N ASP A 5 -1.94 -4.20 7.59
CA ASP A 5 -1.29 -3.52 8.69
C ASP A 5 0.18 -3.31 8.28
N VAL A 6 0.57 -2.06 8.02
CA VAL A 6 1.91 -1.73 7.52
C VAL A 6 2.74 -1.14 8.65
N PHE A 7 3.80 -1.86 9.05
CA PHE A 7 4.78 -1.42 10.04
C PHE A 7 6.04 -0.85 9.37
N ASN A 8 6.41 -1.38 8.20
CA ASN A 8 7.52 -0.86 7.41
C ASN A 8 7.04 -0.22 6.10
N MET A 9 6.59 1.03 6.19
CA MET A 9 6.10 1.79 5.04
C MET A 9 7.12 1.91 3.89
N LYS A 10 8.44 1.95 4.19
CA LYS A 10 9.46 2.04 3.12
C LYS A 10 9.51 0.76 2.29
N ASN A 11 9.54 -0.40 2.94
CA ASN A 11 9.56 -1.70 2.27
C ASN A 11 8.24 -1.97 1.52
N PHE A 12 7.11 -1.57 2.13
CA PHE A 12 5.80 -1.62 1.47
C PHE A 12 5.80 -0.82 0.16
N LEU A 13 6.23 0.45 0.21
CA LEU A 13 6.26 1.32 -0.98
C LEU A 13 7.26 0.83 -2.04
N GLN A 14 8.38 0.23 -1.63
CA GLN A 14 9.29 -0.44 -2.56
C GLN A 14 8.58 -1.59 -3.29
N THR A 15 7.87 -2.45 -2.56
CA THR A 15 7.10 -3.55 -3.16
C THR A 15 6.01 -3.04 -4.11
N VAL A 16 5.30 -1.97 -3.72
CA VAL A 16 4.31 -1.30 -4.58
C VAL A 16 4.93 -0.80 -5.89
N ASN A 17 6.16 -0.28 -5.84
CA ASN A 17 6.87 0.21 -7.04
C ASN A 17 7.34 -0.92 -7.97
N GLU A 18 7.46 -2.15 -7.48
CA GLU A 18 7.76 -3.34 -8.28
C GLU A 18 6.52 -3.91 -8.98
N CYS A 19 5.32 -3.48 -8.59
CA CYS A 19 4.08 -3.90 -9.23
C CYS A 19 3.94 -3.29 -10.64
N SER A 20 3.26 -4.03 -11.51
CA SER A 20 3.06 -3.65 -12.90
C SER A 20 1.78 -2.85 -13.14
N GLY A 21 0.70 -3.18 -12.44
CA GLY A 21 -0.61 -2.55 -12.55
C GLY A 21 -0.88 -1.51 -11.46
N ALA A 22 -2.08 -0.94 -11.51
CA ALA A 22 -2.53 0.01 -10.50
C ALA A 22 -2.64 -0.68 -9.13
N ILE A 23 -2.13 -0.01 -8.10
CA ILE A 23 -2.33 -0.37 -6.70
C ILE A 23 -3.12 0.78 -6.10
N ASN A 24 -4.41 0.61 -5.86
CA ASN A 24 -5.25 1.71 -5.41
C ASN A 24 -5.44 1.65 -3.90
N LEU A 25 -5.19 2.77 -3.21
CA LEU A 25 -5.78 3.01 -1.91
C LEU A 25 -7.29 3.06 -2.07
N LEU A 26 -8.00 2.31 -1.23
CA LEU A 26 -9.44 2.35 -1.13
C LEU A 26 -9.83 3.16 0.12
N HIS A 27 -10.36 4.35 -0.12
CA HIS A 27 -10.85 5.24 0.94
C HIS A 27 -12.23 4.77 1.45
N PRO A 28 -12.64 5.15 2.68
CA PRO A 28 -13.94 4.75 3.25
C PRO A 28 -15.16 5.23 2.44
N ASP A 29 -15.01 6.32 1.68
CA ASP A 29 -16.01 6.88 0.76
C ASP A 29 -16.10 6.10 -0.58
N GLY A 30 -15.28 5.07 -0.76
CA GLY A 30 -15.21 4.28 -1.99
C GLY A 30 -14.28 4.86 -3.06
N ARG A 31 -13.67 6.03 -2.83
CA ARG A 31 -12.70 6.62 -3.75
C ARG A 31 -11.47 5.73 -3.85
N LYS A 32 -10.96 5.61 -5.08
CA LYS A 32 -9.74 4.86 -5.41
C LYS A 32 -8.65 5.83 -5.83
N GLU A 33 -7.47 5.65 -5.26
CA GLU A 33 -6.32 6.51 -5.54
C GLU A 33 -5.07 5.65 -5.77
N ASN A 34 -4.55 5.66 -6.99
CA ASN A 34 -3.40 4.83 -7.34
C ASN A 34 -2.13 5.32 -6.62
N ILE A 35 -1.39 4.40 -6.01
CA ILE A 35 -0.12 4.66 -5.34
C ILE A 35 1.07 4.06 -6.05
N ASN A 36 0.90 3.22 -7.08
CA ASN A 36 2.03 2.67 -7.83
C ASN A 36 2.78 3.78 -8.57
N LYS A 37 4.05 4.00 -8.19
CA LYS A 37 4.95 5.06 -8.72
C LYS A 37 4.39 6.48 -8.64
N GLN A 38 3.37 6.71 -7.79
CA GLN A 38 2.81 8.04 -7.52
C GLN A 38 3.49 8.66 -6.30
N TYR A 39 4.72 9.13 -6.47
CA TYR A 39 5.60 9.52 -5.36
C TYR A 39 5.02 10.63 -4.45
N GLY A 40 4.17 11.51 -4.97
CA GLY A 40 3.45 12.50 -4.15
C GLY A 40 2.55 11.82 -3.11
N VAL A 41 1.67 10.92 -3.56
CA VAL A 41 0.78 10.16 -2.67
C VAL A 41 1.56 9.23 -1.74
N GLN A 42 2.67 8.64 -2.22
CA GLN A 42 3.54 7.81 -1.39
C GLN A 42 4.21 8.62 -0.25
N ASN A 43 4.62 9.86 -0.51
CA ASN A 43 5.18 10.73 0.52
C ASN A 43 4.13 11.09 1.58
N GLU A 44 2.89 11.35 1.19
CA GLU A 44 1.79 11.58 2.13
C GLU A 44 1.51 10.33 2.99
N LEU A 45 1.52 9.13 2.40
CA LEU A 45 1.40 7.87 3.15
C LEU A 45 2.54 7.69 4.16
N LEU A 46 3.78 7.97 3.74
CA LEU A 46 4.94 7.89 4.61
C LEU A 46 4.86 8.88 5.78
N GLN A 47 4.35 10.09 5.54
CA GLN A 47 4.12 11.07 6.58
C GLN A 47 3.03 10.60 7.56
N LYS A 48 1.87 10.17 7.06
CA LYS A 48 0.78 9.62 7.89
C LYS A 48 1.25 8.44 8.75
N HIS A 49 2.08 7.57 8.20
CA HIS A 49 2.67 6.45 8.94
C HIS A 49 3.57 6.92 10.10
N ARG A 50 4.40 7.95 9.89
CA ARG A 50 5.24 8.54 10.95
C ARG A 50 4.38 9.19 12.05
N GLU A 51 3.36 9.93 11.65
CA GLU A 51 2.40 10.57 12.57
C GLU A 51 1.66 9.53 13.41
N ASN A 52 1.33 8.38 12.83
CA ASN A 52 0.72 7.23 13.52
C ASN A 52 1.75 6.30 14.20
N LYS A 53 2.87 6.86 14.69
CA LYS A 53 3.89 6.14 15.47
C LYS A 53 4.51 4.93 14.77
N GLY A 54 4.63 4.98 13.45
CA GLY A 54 5.25 3.90 12.67
C GLY A 54 4.30 2.74 12.36
N PHE A 55 2.99 3.01 12.34
CA PHE A 55 1.96 2.03 12.00
C PHE A 55 0.90 2.67 11.11
N LEU A 56 0.45 1.97 10.07
CA LEU A 56 -0.70 2.40 9.29
C LEU A 56 -1.51 1.22 8.77
N ARG A 57 -2.80 1.17 9.10
CA ARG A 57 -3.75 0.24 8.48
C ARG A 57 -4.31 0.85 7.20
N ILE A 58 -4.13 0.17 6.07
CA ILE A 58 -4.58 0.64 4.75
C ILE A 58 -5.49 -0.40 4.09
N SER A 59 -6.43 0.06 3.27
CA SER A 59 -7.25 -0.80 2.41
C SER A 59 -6.81 -0.60 0.97
N LEU A 60 -6.62 -1.71 0.25
CA LEU A 60 -6.17 -1.70 -1.14
C LEU A 60 -7.17 -2.38 -2.07
N ASP A 61 -7.30 -1.80 -3.26
CA ASP A 61 -7.94 -2.40 -4.42
C ASP A 61 -6.88 -2.64 -5.51
N ILE A 62 -6.64 -3.92 -5.81
CA ILE A 62 -5.54 -4.37 -6.68
C ILE A 62 -6.16 -5.21 -7.79
N PRO A 63 -6.36 -4.65 -9.01
CA PRO A 63 -7.02 -5.36 -10.10
C PRO A 63 -6.20 -6.52 -10.65
N ALA A 64 -4.87 -6.41 -10.63
CA ALA A 64 -3.98 -7.42 -11.18
C ALA A 64 -3.66 -8.51 -10.16
N TYR A 65 -4.06 -9.75 -10.44
CA TYR A 65 -3.84 -10.90 -9.53
C TYR A 65 -2.37 -11.12 -9.14
N ARG A 66 -1.45 -10.92 -10.09
CA ARG A 66 0.00 -11.07 -9.83
C ARG A 66 0.51 -10.05 -8.82
N ASP A 67 0.06 -8.81 -8.93
CA ASP A 67 0.43 -7.73 -8.01
C ASP A 67 -0.25 -7.89 -6.65
N TYR A 68 -1.49 -8.40 -6.65
CA TYR A 68 -2.19 -8.80 -5.42
C TYR A 68 -1.38 -9.83 -4.64
N MET A 69 -0.95 -10.91 -5.30
CA MET A 69 -0.15 -11.95 -4.66
C MET A 69 1.18 -11.41 -4.14
N ARG A 70 1.85 -10.52 -4.88
CA ARG A 70 3.09 -9.88 -4.43
C ARG A 70 2.91 -9.14 -3.09
N LEU A 71 1.83 -8.37 -2.95
CA LEU A 71 1.54 -7.62 -1.73
C LEU A 71 1.05 -8.51 -0.57
N VAL A 72 0.37 -9.62 -0.87
CA VAL A 72 0.06 -10.63 0.15
C VAL A 72 1.34 -11.29 0.68
N TYR A 73 2.26 -11.68 -0.19
CA TYR A 73 3.54 -12.25 0.23
C TYR A 73 4.39 -11.27 1.03
N PHE A 74 4.34 -9.97 0.70
CA PHE A 74 4.94 -8.92 1.53
C PHE A 74 4.43 -8.98 2.98
N THR A 75 3.11 -9.09 3.19
CA THR A 75 2.57 -9.09 4.56
C THR A 75 2.94 -10.31 5.40
N ILE A 76 3.18 -11.45 4.77
CA ILE A 76 3.66 -12.65 5.47
C ILE A 76 5.10 -12.46 5.96
N GLY A 77 5.92 -11.67 5.25
CA GLY A 77 7.30 -11.36 5.63
C GLY A 77 7.47 -10.10 6.50
N ASP A 78 6.47 -9.22 6.55
CA ASP A 78 6.45 -7.99 7.40
C ASP A 78 5.86 -8.25 8.81
N SER A 79 5.42 -9.49 9.09
CA SER A 79 4.83 -9.93 10.37
C SER A 79 5.86 -10.41 11.39
#